data_AF-A0A954X0V6-F1
#
_entry.id   AF-A0A954X0V6-F1
#
_cell.length_a   1.000
_cell.length_b   1.000
_cell.length_c   1.000
_cell.angle_alpha   90.00
_cell.angle_beta   90.00
_cell.angle_gamma   90.00
#
_symmetry.space_group_name_H-M   'P 1'
#
loop_
_entity.id
_entity.type
_entity.pdbx_description
1 polymer ?
#
loop_
_entity_poly.entity_id
_entity_poly.type
_entity_poly.pdbx_seq_one_letter_code
_entity_poly.pdbx_strand_id
1 'polypeptide(L)'
;MRCRLVVRQLFAVALLHVMALGGGALLAADPATAARDAAVVQTILRLPGVNVNANPQLKASVMRHLETVEGTPKFLELVEKLKLRDASDKLLALAIEKPDDSLGVNAASLLVKFDELDRMKQVVAGEDPKAATAIITALGLAGGVELADWLGPVVVDAARPVSVRNAAATALARTPAGQKWLLQAAADGTLPDDGKFSVANALLASTDATIREEAAKYLSLPATRNAEP
;
A
#
# COMPACT_ATOMS: atom_id res chain seq x y z
N MET A 1 -7.32 3.89 66.20
CA MET A 1 -7.53 5.28 66.66
C MET A 1 -6.26 6.10 66.40
N ARG A 2 -6.42 7.21 65.66
CA ARG A 2 -5.56 8.42 65.61
C ARG A 2 -4.19 8.28 64.90
N CYS A 3 -3.74 9.15 64.00
CA CYS A 3 -4.21 10.47 63.62
C CYS A 3 -3.75 10.80 62.18
N ARG A 4 -4.69 11.21 61.32
CA ARG A 4 -4.41 12.05 60.15
C ARG A 4 -4.19 13.50 60.63
N LEU A 5 -3.59 14.34 59.79
CA LEU A 5 -3.40 15.80 59.91
C LEU A 5 -2.28 16.29 60.85
N VAL A 6 -1.15 16.65 60.25
CA VAL A 6 -0.43 17.92 60.52
C VAL A 6 0.13 18.35 59.15
N VAL A 7 -0.58 19.20 58.39
CA VAL A 7 -0.32 20.66 58.29
C VAL A 7 1.03 20.90 57.59
N ARG A 8 1.08 21.05 56.26
CA ARG A 8 0.66 22.23 55.48
C ARG A 8 1.36 23.51 56.00
N GLN A 9 2.33 23.98 55.22
CA GLN A 9 2.98 25.31 55.27
C GLN A 9 4.19 25.47 56.20
N LEU A 10 5.36 25.58 55.57
CA LEU A 10 6.38 26.62 55.77
C LEU A 10 7.24 26.58 54.49
N PHE A 11 6.90 27.45 53.53
CA PHE A 11 7.71 28.64 53.19
C PHE A 11 9.17 28.26 52.90
N ALA A 12 9.50 28.06 51.62
CA ALA A 12 10.08 29.07 50.75
C ALA A 12 11.60 29.14 50.92
N VAL A 13 12.35 28.93 49.83
CA VAL A 13 13.57 29.66 49.42
C VAL A 13 14.25 28.91 48.25
N ALA A 14 14.67 29.73 47.27
CA ALA A 14 15.66 29.52 46.21
C ALA A 14 15.41 28.41 45.16
N LEU A 15 14.92 28.70 43.94
CA LEU A 15 15.47 29.55 42.86
C LEU A 15 16.55 28.83 42.02
N LEU A 16 16.24 28.74 40.73
CA LEU A 16 17.08 28.40 39.57
C LEU A 16 17.68 26.99 39.57
N HIS A 17 17.27 26.14 38.63
CA HIS A 17 18.17 25.46 37.68
C HIS A 17 17.36 25.02 36.44
N VAL A 18 17.53 25.81 35.38
CA VAL A 18 17.61 25.39 33.97
C VAL A 18 16.50 24.46 33.45
N MET A 19 15.47 25.08 32.87
CA MET A 19 14.76 24.49 31.73
C MET A 19 15.77 24.32 30.58
N ALA A 20 16.37 23.15 30.47
CA ALA A 20 16.92 22.71 29.20
C ALA A 20 15.73 22.25 28.35
N LEU A 21 15.15 23.20 27.61
CA LEU A 21 14.38 22.89 26.41
C LEU A 21 15.31 22.12 25.48
N GLY A 22 15.29 20.79 25.58
CA GLY A 22 15.70 19.89 24.51
C GLY A 22 14.69 20.02 23.38
N GLY A 23 14.72 21.16 22.69
CA GLY A 23 14.06 21.33 21.41
C GLY A 23 14.69 20.34 20.45
N GLY A 24 14.04 19.19 20.27
CA GLY A 24 14.23 18.33 19.12
C GLY A 24 13.77 19.09 17.88
N ALA A 25 14.59 20.03 17.42
CA ALA A 25 14.48 20.61 16.11
C ALA A 25 14.76 19.48 15.13
N LEU A 26 13.69 18.90 14.59
CA LEU A 26 13.72 18.18 13.33
C LEU A 26 14.19 19.20 12.29
N LEU A 27 15.51 19.33 12.13
CA LEU A 27 16.12 20.29 11.21
C LEU A 27 15.70 19.92 9.79
N ALA A 28 14.74 20.66 9.24
CA ALA A 28 14.60 20.77 7.81
C ALA A 28 15.97 21.14 7.24
N ALA A 29 16.47 20.36 6.28
CA ALA A 29 17.80 20.57 5.72
C ALA A 29 17.93 22.00 5.17
N ASP A 30 19.01 22.69 5.53
CA ASP A 30 19.37 24.00 4.96
C ASP A 30 19.34 23.93 3.41
N PRO A 31 18.72 24.89 2.69
CA PRO A 31 18.70 24.94 1.23
C PRO A 31 20.04 24.64 0.54
N ALA A 32 21.16 25.07 1.14
CA ALA A 32 22.50 24.79 0.60
C ALA A 32 22.84 23.29 0.64
N THR A 33 22.36 22.56 1.64
CA THR A 33 22.55 21.11 1.77
C THR A 33 21.65 20.35 0.81
N ALA A 34 20.38 20.76 0.66
CA ALA A 34 19.45 20.16 -0.30
C ALA A 34 19.95 20.28 -1.75
N ALA A 35 20.49 21.45 -2.13
CA ALA A 35 21.07 21.67 -3.45
C ALA A 35 22.30 20.78 -3.72
N ARG A 36 23.15 20.58 -2.71
CA ARG A 36 24.31 19.67 -2.80
C ARG A 36 23.89 18.23 -2.98
N ASP A 37 22.93 17.76 -2.18
CA ASP A 37 22.44 16.38 -2.25
C ASP A 37 21.77 16.10 -3.62
N ALA A 38 21.01 17.06 -4.16
CA ALA A 38 20.46 16.98 -5.51
C ALA A 38 21.56 16.89 -6.59
N ALA A 39 22.63 17.69 -6.48
CA ALA A 39 23.77 17.64 -7.40
C ALA A 39 24.51 16.28 -7.33
N VAL A 40 24.67 15.73 -6.13
CA VAL A 40 25.24 14.39 -5.92
C VAL A 40 24.38 13.34 -6.63
N VAL A 41 23.05 13.36 -6.43
CA VAL A 41 22.13 12.40 -7.07
C VAL A 41 22.20 12.50 -8.59
N GLN A 42 22.16 13.72 -9.16
CA GLN A 42 22.27 13.89 -10.61
C GLN A 42 23.60 13.38 -11.18
N THR A 43 24.68 13.52 -10.41
CA THR A 43 26.01 13.02 -10.80
C THR A 43 26.04 11.50 -10.78
N ILE A 44 25.51 10.88 -9.71
CA ILE A 44 25.39 9.42 -9.59
C ILE A 44 24.58 8.84 -10.74
N LEU A 45 23.45 9.47 -11.09
CA LEU A 45 22.58 9.00 -12.18
C LEU A 45 23.26 9.05 -13.56
N ARG A 46 24.30 9.88 -13.75
CA ARG A 46 25.06 9.99 -15.00
C ARG A 46 26.28 9.07 -15.02
N LEU A 47 26.78 8.64 -13.86
CA LEU A 47 27.97 7.80 -13.75
C LEU A 47 27.56 6.32 -13.69
N PRO A 48 27.86 5.53 -14.74
CA PRO A 48 27.59 4.10 -14.70
C PRO A 48 28.47 3.42 -13.64
N GLY A 49 27.88 2.48 -12.88
CA GLY A 49 28.62 1.62 -11.95
C GLY A 49 28.73 2.11 -10.50
N VAL A 50 28.17 3.27 -10.15
CA VAL A 50 28.15 3.72 -8.75
C VAL A 50 27.12 2.94 -7.94
N ASN A 51 27.57 2.13 -6.99
CA ASN A 51 26.70 1.45 -6.04
C ASN A 51 26.48 2.33 -4.79
N VAL A 52 25.39 3.09 -4.78
CA VAL A 52 24.99 3.94 -3.64
C VAL A 52 24.85 3.13 -2.35
N ASN A 53 24.34 1.90 -2.44
CA ASN A 53 24.10 1.06 -1.26
C ASN A 53 25.39 0.55 -0.61
N ALA A 54 26.53 0.60 -1.31
CA ALA A 54 27.85 0.23 -0.77
C ALA A 54 28.58 1.39 -0.09
N ASN A 55 28.09 2.64 -0.22
CA ASN A 55 28.72 3.82 0.37
C ASN A 55 27.74 4.55 1.29
N PRO A 56 27.91 4.46 2.63
CA PRO A 56 26.99 5.05 3.60
C PRO A 56 26.83 6.57 3.46
N GLN A 57 27.89 7.29 3.09
CA GLN A 57 27.84 8.74 2.94
C GLN A 57 27.03 9.15 1.71
N LEU A 58 27.25 8.46 0.57
CA LEU A 58 26.46 8.68 -0.64
C LEU A 58 25.00 8.30 -0.42
N LYS A 59 24.76 7.16 0.24
CA LYS A 59 23.41 6.72 0.62
C LYS A 59 22.70 7.77 1.47
N ALA A 60 23.36 8.33 2.48
CA ALA A 60 22.78 9.37 3.31
C ALA A 60 22.39 10.64 2.52
N SER A 61 23.23 11.09 1.58
CA SER A 61 22.89 12.20 0.68
C SER A 61 21.71 11.89 -0.23
N VAL A 62 21.69 10.70 -0.81
CA VAL A 62 20.57 10.26 -1.67
C VAL A 62 19.27 10.20 -0.85
N MET A 63 19.31 9.63 0.35
CA MET A 63 18.12 9.52 1.21
C MET A 63 17.57 10.89 1.62
N ARG A 64 18.44 11.85 1.99
CA ARG A 64 17.99 13.23 2.27
C ARG A 64 17.36 13.90 1.05
N HIS A 65 17.94 13.73 -0.14
CA HIS A 65 17.31 14.25 -1.35
C HIS A 65 15.98 13.54 -1.64
N LEU A 66 15.90 12.24 -1.37
CA LEU A 66 14.70 11.44 -1.60
C LEU A 66 13.52 11.94 -0.77
N GLU A 67 13.76 12.42 0.45
CA GLU A 67 12.74 13.10 1.28
C GLU A 67 12.18 14.36 0.63
N THR A 68 13.00 15.13 -0.11
CA THR A 68 12.54 16.36 -0.76
C THR A 68 11.63 16.13 -1.95
N VAL A 69 11.64 14.92 -2.52
CA VAL A 69 10.84 14.54 -3.69
C VAL A 69 9.80 13.47 -3.37
N GLU A 70 9.59 13.17 -2.09
CA GLU A 70 8.64 12.16 -1.64
C GLU A 70 7.22 12.40 -2.19
N GLY A 71 6.51 11.31 -2.49
CA GLY A 71 5.16 11.40 -3.04
C GLY A 71 5.09 11.91 -4.48
N THR A 72 6.21 11.91 -5.22
CA THR A 72 6.25 12.26 -6.64
C THR A 72 6.70 11.08 -7.51
N PRO A 73 6.44 11.09 -8.83
CA PRO A 73 7.00 10.10 -9.74
C PRO A 73 8.54 10.04 -9.71
N LYS A 74 9.19 11.18 -9.40
CA LYS A 74 10.65 11.24 -9.30
C LYS A 74 11.18 10.42 -8.13
N PHE A 75 10.46 10.38 -7.02
CA PHE A 75 10.79 9.51 -5.89
C PHE A 75 10.84 8.04 -6.32
N LEU A 76 9.81 7.54 -7.00
CA LEU A 76 9.77 6.16 -7.48
C LEU A 76 10.91 5.86 -8.46
N GLU A 77 11.18 6.78 -9.40
CA GLU A 77 12.28 6.64 -10.36
C GLU A 77 13.64 6.48 -9.65
N LEU A 78 13.90 7.29 -8.62
CA LEU A 78 15.15 7.22 -7.86
C LEU A 78 15.24 5.93 -7.05
N VAL A 79 14.16 5.55 -6.37
CA VAL A 79 14.10 4.31 -5.58
C VAL A 79 14.37 3.09 -6.45
N GLU A 80 13.75 3.02 -7.64
CA GLU A 80 13.95 1.92 -8.58
C GLU A 80 15.38 1.90 -9.13
N LYS A 81 15.85 3.03 -9.70
CA LYS A 81 17.17 3.09 -10.35
C LYS A 81 18.33 2.82 -9.39
N LEU A 82 18.22 3.32 -8.16
CA LEU A 82 19.26 3.17 -7.13
C LEU A 82 19.02 1.97 -6.21
N LYS A 83 17.93 1.20 -6.42
CA LYS A 83 17.55 0.01 -5.64
C LYS A 83 17.50 0.29 -4.13
N LEU A 84 16.85 1.39 -3.74
CA LEU A 84 16.80 1.88 -2.36
C LEU A 84 15.72 1.16 -1.55
N ARG A 85 16.02 -0.06 -1.08
CA ARG A 85 15.08 -0.87 -0.26
C ARG A 85 14.71 -0.22 1.07
N ASP A 86 15.52 0.70 1.59
CA ASP A 86 15.18 1.45 2.82
C ASP A 86 13.99 2.40 2.63
N ALA A 87 13.56 2.63 1.38
CA ALA A 87 12.37 3.43 1.07
C ALA A 87 11.07 2.60 1.06
N SER A 88 11.13 1.29 1.33
CA SER A 88 9.95 0.41 1.25
C SER A 88 8.80 0.81 2.17
N ASP A 89 9.07 1.36 3.35
CA ASP A 89 8.02 1.88 4.25
C ASP A 89 7.23 3.02 3.59
N LYS A 90 7.93 3.91 2.88
CA LYS A 90 7.31 5.01 2.14
C LYS A 90 6.57 4.51 0.90
N LEU A 91 7.12 3.51 0.20
CA LEU A 91 6.42 2.86 -0.92
C LEU A 91 5.10 2.23 -0.45
N LEU A 92 5.13 1.54 0.70
CA LEU A 92 3.95 0.90 1.25
C LEU A 92 2.90 1.96 1.66
N ALA A 93 3.34 3.04 2.31
CA ALA A 93 2.46 4.16 2.63
C ALA A 93 1.81 4.75 1.36
N LEU A 94 2.58 5.00 0.29
CA LEU A 94 2.05 5.51 -0.97
C LEU A 94 1.05 4.55 -1.62
N ALA A 95 1.31 3.24 -1.58
CA ALA A 95 0.39 2.23 -2.09
C ALA A 95 -0.93 2.18 -1.30
N ILE A 96 -0.89 2.45 0.00
CA ILE A 96 -2.08 2.51 0.86
C ILE A 96 -2.84 3.83 0.68
N GLU A 97 -2.14 4.95 0.59
CA GLU A 97 -2.73 6.29 0.50
C GLU A 97 -3.34 6.56 -0.89
N LYS A 98 -2.77 6.01 -1.95
CA LYS A 98 -3.17 6.28 -3.34
C LYS A 98 -3.34 5.00 -4.17
N PRO A 99 -4.20 4.06 -3.74
CA PRO A 99 -4.25 2.71 -4.29
C PRO A 99 -4.72 2.61 -5.74
N ASP A 100 -5.41 3.63 -6.24
CA ASP A 100 -5.95 3.74 -7.59
C ASP A 100 -5.24 4.80 -8.46
N ASP A 101 -4.31 5.56 -7.88
CA ASP A 101 -3.46 6.49 -8.62
C ASP A 101 -2.22 5.78 -9.16
N SER A 102 -1.76 6.24 -10.33
CA SER A 102 -0.50 5.78 -10.94
C SER A 102 0.68 5.72 -9.96
N LEU A 103 0.77 6.66 -9.03
CA LEU A 103 1.85 6.72 -8.04
C LEU A 103 1.78 5.56 -7.05
N GLY A 104 0.61 5.28 -6.45
CA GLY A 104 0.48 4.18 -5.49
C GLY A 104 0.53 2.81 -6.16
N VAL A 105 -0.05 2.68 -7.36
CA VAL A 105 0.05 1.45 -8.17
C VAL A 105 1.52 1.14 -8.51
N ASN A 106 2.28 2.14 -8.95
CA ASN A 106 3.70 1.97 -9.23
C ASN A 106 4.52 1.69 -7.96
N ALA A 107 4.15 2.29 -6.82
CA ALA A 107 4.78 1.99 -5.54
C ALA A 107 4.57 0.52 -5.13
N ALA A 108 3.35 -0.01 -5.28
CA ALA A 108 3.06 -1.43 -5.06
C ALA A 108 3.87 -2.33 -6.02
N SER A 109 3.95 -1.98 -7.31
CA SER A 109 4.78 -2.70 -8.28
C SER A 109 6.27 -2.73 -7.89
N LEU A 110 6.81 -1.62 -7.38
CA LEU A 110 8.19 -1.59 -6.88
C LEU A 110 8.40 -2.48 -5.66
N LEU A 111 7.45 -2.52 -4.71
CA LEU A 111 7.52 -3.44 -3.57
C LEU A 111 7.57 -4.90 -4.01
N VAL A 112 6.79 -5.28 -5.03
CA VAL A 112 6.87 -6.61 -5.64
C VAL A 112 8.27 -6.88 -6.19
N LYS A 113 8.85 -5.94 -6.96
CA LYS A 113 10.21 -6.06 -7.51
C LYS A 113 11.30 -6.12 -6.42
N PHE A 114 11.00 -5.63 -5.22
CA PHE A 114 11.88 -5.71 -4.05
C PHE A 114 11.65 -6.95 -3.19
N ASP A 115 10.84 -7.91 -3.67
CA ASP A 115 10.52 -9.15 -2.98
C ASP A 115 9.71 -8.93 -1.68
N GLU A 116 8.97 -7.82 -1.56
CA GLU A 116 8.16 -7.47 -0.37
C GLU A 116 6.69 -7.89 -0.47
N LEU A 117 6.36 -8.86 -1.33
CA LEU A 117 5.00 -9.35 -1.47
C LEU A 117 4.45 -9.90 -0.14
N ASP A 118 5.26 -10.59 0.65
CA ASP A 118 4.81 -11.16 1.93
C ASP A 118 4.45 -10.07 2.95
N ARG A 119 5.13 -8.91 2.92
CA ARG A 119 4.76 -7.76 3.73
C ARG A 119 3.40 -7.21 3.31
N MET A 120 3.12 -7.13 2.02
CA MET A 120 1.81 -6.72 1.51
C MET A 120 0.72 -7.73 1.89
N LYS A 121 1.00 -9.04 1.84
CA LYS A 121 0.08 -10.07 2.35
C LYS A 121 -0.24 -9.89 3.84
N GLN A 122 0.75 -9.51 4.66
CA GLN A 122 0.52 -9.21 6.07
C GLN A 122 -0.43 -8.01 6.27
N VAL A 123 -0.28 -6.95 5.46
CA VAL A 123 -1.23 -5.81 5.50
C VAL A 123 -2.63 -6.29 5.12
N VAL A 124 -2.76 -7.12 4.09
CA VAL A 124 -4.05 -7.70 3.70
C VAL A 124 -4.63 -8.57 4.80
N ALA A 125 -3.83 -9.39 5.48
CA ALA A 125 -4.28 -10.26 6.57
C ALA A 125 -4.61 -9.51 7.86
N GLY A 126 -4.12 -8.28 8.02
CA GLY A 126 -4.28 -7.47 9.22
C GLY A 126 -5.73 -7.03 9.51
N GLU A 127 -5.85 -6.29 10.61
CA GLU A 127 -7.14 -5.84 11.16
C GLU A 127 -7.70 -4.59 10.50
N ASP A 128 -6.89 -3.80 9.77
CA ASP A 128 -7.35 -2.59 9.08
C ASP A 128 -7.93 -2.94 7.69
N PRO A 129 -9.27 -2.91 7.51
CA PRO A 129 -9.89 -3.25 6.25
C PRO A 129 -9.58 -2.23 5.15
N LYS A 130 -9.29 -0.97 5.51
CA LYS A 130 -8.98 0.08 4.54
C LYS A 130 -7.62 -0.15 3.93
N ALA A 131 -6.60 -0.40 4.76
CA ALA A 131 -5.26 -0.73 4.29
C ALA A 131 -5.27 -2.02 3.45
N ALA A 132 -5.98 -3.06 3.89
CA ALA A 132 -6.13 -4.29 3.12
C ALA A 132 -6.77 -4.04 1.74
N THR A 133 -7.88 -3.30 1.71
CA THR A 133 -8.57 -2.92 0.46
C THR A 133 -7.66 -2.13 -0.47
N ALA A 134 -6.89 -1.17 0.07
CA ALA A 134 -5.97 -0.33 -0.69
C ALA A 134 -4.86 -1.15 -1.34
N ILE A 135 -4.18 -2.03 -0.59
CA ILE A 135 -3.12 -2.90 -1.13
C ILE A 135 -3.65 -3.85 -2.19
N ILE A 136 -4.81 -4.48 -1.96
CA ILE A 136 -5.44 -5.35 -2.96
C ILE A 136 -5.72 -4.59 -4.25
N THR A 137 -6.26 -3.37 -4.13
CA THR A 137 -6.59 -2.52 -5.28
C THR A 137 -5.32 -2.15 -6.05
N ALA A 138 -4.28 -1.68 -5.35
CA ALA A 138 -3.01 -1.31 -5.97
C ALA A 138 -2.35 -2.50 -6.68
N LEU A 139 -2.34 -3.69 -6.06
CA LEU A 139 -1.78 -4.91 -6.67
C LEU A 139 -2.58 -5.38 -7.88
N GLY A 140 -3.91 -5.36 -7.80
CA GLY A 140 -4.79 -5.70 -8.91
C GLY A 140 -4.60 -4.78 -10.11
N LEU A 141 -4.30 -3.50 -9.88
CA LEU A 141 -3.99 -2.52 -10.93
C LEU A 141 -2.55 -2.63 -11.46
N ALA A 142 -1.59 -2.94 -10.59
CA ALA A 142 -0.18 -3.06 -10.98
C ALA A 142 0.05 -4.24 -11.93
N GLY A 143 -0.70 -5.33 -11.74
CA GLY A 143 -0.52 -6.57 -12.50
C GLY A 143 0.86 -7.19 -12.28
N GLY A 144 1.16 -8.25 -13.04
CA GLY A 144 2.46 -8.94 -12.97
C GLY A 144 2.70 -9.76 -11.70
N VAL A 145 1.69 -9.92 -10.85
CA VAL A 145 1.70 -10.79 -9.66
C VAL A 145 0.59 -11.82 -9.80
N GLU A 146 0.89 -13.07 -9.46
CA GLU A 146 -0.15 -14.09 -9.33
C GLU A 146 -0.93 -13.85 -8.04
N LEU A 147 -2.23 -13.56 -8.18
CA LEU A 147 -3.11 -13.20 -7.08
C LEU A 147 -4.06 -14.33 -6.71
N ALA A 148 -4.36 -15.26 -7.62
CA ALA A 148 -5.41 -16.26 -7.44
C ALA A 148 -5.23 -17.10 -6.18
N ASP A 149 -4.01 -17.61 -5.96
CA ASP A 149 -3.72 -18.56 -4.87
C ASP A 149 -3.95 -17.97 -3.48
N TRP A 150 -3.79 -16.65 -3.30
CA TRP A 150 -3.83 -16.02 -1.97
C TRP A 150 -4.94 -14.99 -1.79
N LEU A 151 -5.47 -14.39 -2.87
CA LEU A 151 -6.68 -13.57 -2.81
C LEU A 151 -7.96 -14.37 -3.05
N GLY A 152 -7.90 -15.53 -3.71
CA GLY A 152 -9.06 -16.41 -3.89
C GLY A 152 -9.76 -16.73 -2.57
N PRO A 153 -9.05 -17.30 -1.58
CA PRO A 153 -9.62 -17.59 -0.26
C PRO A 153 -10.25 -16.37 0.42
N VAL A 154 -9.71 -15.16 0.18
CA VAL A 154 -10.24 -13.90 0.75
C VAL A 154 -11.61 -13.55 0.18
N VAL A 155 -11.90 -13.90 -1.07
CA VAL A 155 -13.21 -13.62 -1.71
C VAL A 155 -14.34 -14.39 -1.03
N VAL A 156 -14.09 -15.63 -0.62
CA VAL A 156 -15.09 -16.55 -0.07
C VAL A 156 -15.12 -16.57 1.47
N ASP A 157 -14.14 -15.95 2.13
CA ASP A 157 -14.08 -15.88 3.59
C ASP A 157 -15.11 -14.88 4.15
N ALA A 158 -16.26 -15.40 4.57
CA ALA A 158 -17.35 -14.60 5.15
C ALA A 158 -16.96 -13.80 6.41
N ALA A 159 -15.86 -14.14 7.09
CA ALA A 159 -15.37 -13.38 8.25
C ALA A 159 -14.66 -12.08 7.85
N ARG A 160 -14.17 -11.99 6.60
CA ARG A 160 -13.51 -10.77 6.09
C ARG A 160 -14.55 -9.70 5.79
N PRO A 161 -14.24 -8.40 5.98
CA PRO A 161 -15.14 -7.32 5.61
C PRO A 161 -15.51 -7.34 4.12
N VAL A 162 -16.77 -7.04 3.79
CA VAL A 162 -17.31 -7.06 2.41
C VAL A 162 -16.45 -6.22 1.46
N SER A 163 -15.92 -5.07 1.90
CA SER A 163 -15.05 -4.22 1.09
C SER A 163 -13.77 -4.92 0.65
N VAL A 164 -13.15 -5.70 1.55
CA VAL A 164 -11.92 -6.45 1.26
C VAL A 164 -12.21 -7.58 0.27
N ARG A 165 -13.33 -8.30 0.46
CA ARG A 165 -13.71 -9.41 -0.44
C ARG A 165 -14.03 -8.90 -1.85
N ASN A 166 -14.76 -7.79 -1.96
CA ASN A 166 -15.07 -7.16 -3.24
C ASN A 166 -13.82 -6.63 -3.94
N ALA A 167 -12.89 -6.03 -3.20
CA ALA A 167 -11.60 -5.63 -3.76
C ALA A 167 -10.81 -6.85 -4.26
N ALA A 168 -10.78 -7.94 -3.51
CA ALA A 168 -10.12 -9.18 -3.92
C ALA A 168 -10.73 -9.75 -5.19
N ALA A 169 -12.07 -9.84 -5.25
CA ALA A 169 -12.78 -10.30 -6.45
C ALA A 169 -12.47 -9.42 -7.66
N THR A 170 -12.46 -8.10 -7.48
CA THR A 170 -12.13 -7.13 -8.55
C THR A 170 -10.69 -7.28 -9.01
N ALA A 171 -9.74 -7.44 -8.09
CA ALA A 171 -8.33 -7.63 -8.42
C ALA A 171 -8.09 -8.94 -9.17
N LEU A 172 -8.72 -10.04 -8.73
CA LEU A 172 -8.63 -11.34 -9.40
C LEU A 172 -9.18 -11.30 -10.82
N ALA A 173 -10.34 -10.66 -11.01
CA ALA A 173 -10.99 -10.60 -12.32
C ALA A 173 -10.19 -9.83 -13.39
N ARG A 174 -9.14 -9.10 -13.00
CA ARG A 174 -8.21 -8.42 -13.93
C ARG A 174 -7.18 -9.36 -14.55
N THR A 175 -7.07 -10.59 -14.06
CA THR A 175 -6.05 -11.56 -14.51
C THR A 175 -6.72 -12.83 -15.03
N PRO A 176 -6.16 -13.51 -16.05
CA PRO A 176 -6.72 -14.76 -16.54
C PRO A 176 -6.83 -15.86 -15.46
N ALA A 177 -5.80 -15.99 -14.61
CA ALA A 177 -5.79 -16.95 -13.52
C ALA A 177 -6.89 -16.65 -12.49
N GLY A 178 -7.04 -15.39 -12.09
CA GLY A 178 -8.09 -14.98 -11.17
C GLY A 178 -9.49 -15.10 -11.76
N GLN A 179 -9.69 -14.83 -13.05
CA GLN A 179 -10.97 -15.07 -13.73
C GLN A 179 -11.36 -16.56 -13.70
N LYS A 180 -10.41 -17.45 -13.99
CA LYS A 180 -10.61 -18.91 -13.89
C LYS A 180 -10.97 -19.33 -12.47
N TRP A 181 -10.26 -18.80 -11.47
CA TRP A 181 -10.55 -19.08 -10.06
C TRP A 181 -11.97 -18.64 -9.68
N LEU A 182 -12.36 -17.43 -10.06
CA LEU A 182 -13.70 -16.88 -9.76
C LEU A 182 -14.82 -17.66 -10.46
N LEU A 183 -14.59 -18.11 -11.70
CA LEU A 183 -15.53 -18.99 -12.40
C LEU A 183 -15.75 -20.31 -11.66
N GLN A 184 -14.66 -20.93 -11.21
CA GLN A 184 -14.75 -22.16 -10.44
C GLN A 184 -15.52 -21.93 -9.13
N ALA A 185 -15.21 -20.86 -8.40
CA ALA A 185 -15.94 -20.51 -7.18
C ALA A 185 -17.44 -20.28 -7.43
N ALA A 186 -17.80 -19.68 -8.57
CA ALA A 186 -19.19 -19.49 -8.99
C ALA A 186 -19.88 -20.82 -9.33
N ALA A 187 -19.22 -21.69 -10.09
CA ALA A 187 -19.72 -23.01 -10.47
C ALA A 187 -19.93 -23.91 -9.25
N ASP A 188 -19.01 -23.85 -8.28
CA ASP A 188 -19.08 -24.60 -7.03
C ASP A 188 -20.10 -24.01 -6.03
N GLY A 189 -20.68 -22.84 -6.34
CA GLY A 189 -21.64 -22.15 -5.46
C GLY A 189 -21.03 -21.63 -4.16
N THR A 190 -19.70 -21.44 -4.12
CA THR A 190 -18.96 -21.02 -2.91
C THR A 190 -18.88 -19.50 -2.74
N LEU A 191 -19.29 -18.73 -3.75
CA LEU A 191 -19.31 -17.27 -3.68
C LEU A 191 -20.40 -16.77 -2.70
N PRO A 192 -20.03 -15.91 -1.73
CA PRO A 192 -21.01 -15.23 -0.87
C PRO A 192 -22.00 -14.40 -1.69
N ASP A 193 -23.24 -14.30 -1.22
CA ASP A 193 -24.33 -13.60 -1.94
C ASP A 193 -24.02 -12.14 -2.26
N ASP A 194 -23.32 -11.45 -1.36
CA ASP A 194 -22.90 -10.05 -1.55
C ASP A 194 -21.71 -9.89 -2.53
N GLY A 195 -20.94 -10.96 -2.76
CA GLY A 195 -19.84 -11.00 -3.72
C GLY A 195 -20.29 -11.35 -5.13
N LYS A 196 -21.42 -12.07 -5.29
CA LYS A 196 -21.96 -12.50 -6.60
C LYS A 196 -22.11 -11.34 -7.58
N PHE A 197 -22.61 -10.19 -7.13
CA PHE A 197 -22.75 -9.02 -8.00
C PHE A 197 -21.40 -8.49 -8.50
N SER A 198 -20.41 -8.38 -7.60
CA SER A 198 -19.07 -7.90 -7.96
C SER A 198 -18.39 -8.84 -8.95
N VAL A 199 -18.47 -10.15 -8.71
CA VAL A 199 -17.90 -11.18 -9.59
C VAL A 199 -18.63 -11.22 -10.93
N ALA A 200 -19.97 -11.15 -10.93
CA ALA A 200 -20.77 -11.10 -12.15
C ALA A 200 -20.39 -9.91 -13.03
N ASN A 201 -20.31 -8.69 -12.46
CA ASN A 201 -19.89 -7.50 -13.20
C ASN A 201 -18.51 -7.66 -13.83
N ALA A 202 -17.58 -8.30 -13.12
CA ALA A 202 -16.22 -8.42 -13.58
C ALA A 202 -16.04 -9.53 -14.65
N LEU A 203 -16.67 -10.69 -14.46
CA LEU A 203 -16.55 -11.83 -15.39
C LEU A 203 -17.41 -11.66 -16.65
N LEU A 204 -18.63 -11.14 -16.53
CA LEU A 204 -19.51 -10.91 -17.68
C LEU A 204 -19.02 -9.75 -18.56
N ALA A 205 -18.14 -8.89 -18.04
CA ALA A 205 -17.45 -7.86 -18.80
C ALA A 205 -16.05 -8.29 -19.31
N SER A 206 -15.64 -9.55 -19.08
CA SER A 206 -14.33 -10.03 -19.53
C SER A 206 -14.21 -9.90 -21.05
N THR A 207 -13.01 -9.61 -21.56
CA THR A 207 -12.74 -9.60 -23.00
C THR A 207 -12.74 -11.00 -23.61
N ASP A 208 -12.52 -12.03 -22.80
CA ASP A 208 -12.60 -13.44 -23.19
C ASP A 208 -14.06 -13.91 -23.28
N ALA A 209 -14.48 -14.32 -24.48
CA ALA A 209 -15.85 -14.77 -24.73
C ALA A 209 -16.20 -16.06 -23.96
N THR A 210 -15.26 -16.98 -23.83
CA THR A 210 -15.47 -18.24 -23.12
C THR A 210 -15.69 -17.98 -21.63
N ILE A 211 -14.95 -17.04 -21.04
CA ILE A 211 -15.15 -16.63 -19.64
C ILE A 211 -16.55 -16.03 -19.44
N ARG A 212 -16.99 -15.14 -20.34
CA ARG A 212 -18.33 -14.52 -20.26
C ARG A 212 -19.45 -15.57 -20.35
N GLU A 213 -19.37 -16.46 -21.34
CA GLU A 213 -20.37 -17.50 -21.58
C GLU A 213 -20.46 -18.48 -20.41
N GLU A 214 -19.33 -18.89 -19.84
CA GLU A 214 -19.31 -19.78 -18.68
C GLU A 214 -19.86 -19.07 -17.43
N ALA A 215 -19.47 -17.80 -17.20
CA ALA A 215 -19.97 -17.01 -16.07
C ALA A 215 -21.50 -16.87 -16.10
N ALA A 216 -22.07 -16.66 -17.29
CA ALA A 216 -23.52 -16.48 -17.47
C ALA A 216 -24.37 -17.70 -17.07
N LYS A 217 -23.77 -18.88 -16.92
CA LYS A 217 -24.48 -20.10 -16.45
C LYS A 217 -24.76 -20.06 -14.94
N TYR A 218 -23.90 -19.37 -14.18
CA TYR A 218 -23.94 -19.38 -12.72
C TYR A 218 -24.23 -17.99 -12.12
N LEU A 219 -23.98 -16.94 -12.88
CA LEU A 219 -24.06 -15.55 -12.43
C LEU A 219 -25.02 -14.75 -13.31
N SER A 220 -25.88 -13.96 -12.66
CA SER A 220 -26.79 -13.04 -13.31
C SER A 220 -26.59 -11.63 -12.74
N LEU A 221 -26.65 -10.61 -13.59
CA LEU A 221 -26.76 -9.23 -13.13
C LEU A 221 -28.23 -8.93 -12.81
N PRO A 222 -28.53 -8.26 -11.67
CA PRO A 222 -29.86 -7.76 -11.40
C PRO A 222 -30.34 -6.86 -12.55
N ALA A 223 -31.60 -7.01 -12.95
CA ALA A 223 -32.19 -6.13 -13.96
C ALA A 223 -32.07 -4.67 -13.49
N THR A 224 -31.37 -3.83 -14.27
CA THR A 224 -31.36 -2.39 -14.01
C THR A 224 -32.77 -1.85 -14.24
N ARG A 225 -33.26 -1.02 -13.32
CA ARG A 225 -34.64 -0.50 -13.25
C ARG A 225 -35.11 0.33 -14.47
N ASN A 226 -34.33 0.41 -15.55
CA ASN A 226 -34.58 1.16 -16.79
C ASN A 226 -34.57 0.28 -18.06
N ALA A 227 -34.76 -1.03 -17.94
CA ALA A 227 -34.85 -1.94 -19.08
C ALA A 227 -36.31 -2.12 -19.52
N GLU A 228 -36.96 -1.06 -20.00
CA GLU A 228 -38.11 -1.15 -20.90
C GLU A 228 -37.95 -0.09 -22.02
N PRO A 229 -38.24 -0.44 -23.29
CA PRO A 229 -38.20 0.48 -24.43
C PRO A 229 -39.35 1.50 -24.44
#